data_AF-A0A2J6X8Z1-F1
#
_entry.id   AF-A0A2J6X8Z1-F1
#
_cell.length_a   1.000
_cell.length_b   1.000
_cell.length_c   1.000
_cell.angle_alpha   90.00
_cell.angle_beta   90.00
_cell.angle_gamma   90.00
#
_symmetry.space_group_name_H-M   'P 1'
#
loop_
_entity.id
_entity.type
_entity.pdbx_description
1 polymer ?
#
loop_
_entity_poly.entity_id
_entity_poly.type
_entity_poly.pdbx_seq_one_letter_code
_entity_poly.pdbx_strand_id
1 'polypeptide(L)'
;INPTLNEEAIRATAIPQPGDGVEIVFRPDPSVFDGFYANNGWLQELPRPLTKLVWDNAALMSPRTAIKLLGLPFSADRLVGNEVDDRERQRYLEQLSKVNGTIARIEYRGGVVELPIWLLPGHAEDSITLNLGYGRTNAGRVGNGVGIDVYPIRTSDSPWFGAGARVTNTGRTYLLVSTQDHWTLEGRDIYRIGEFKKFKEDPKYIAKEVYKEEYGREAPNYLSLQPGDNYAGRNAWGMTINLNACIGCNACVVACQAENNIAVVGKDQVSRGREMHWIRIDRYFAGEDLDNPVIYMMPVNCMQCEKAPCEVVCPVAATVHDYEGLNNMVYNRCVGTKYCSNNCPYKVRRFNFLQYSDTTTETFKLAFNPDVTVRVRGVMEKCTYCVQRISGARIAAKRAAVQAGQSSYVISDGAIQTACEQACPTGAIVFGDINDPNSRVAKWKAEGHNYSLLGFLNTLPRTTYLARVRNPSEDLEKVEG
;
A
#
# COMPACT_ATOMS: atom_id res chain seq x y z
N ILE A 1 36.99 -3.41 10.03
CA ILE A 1 36.54 -3.30 11.44
C ILE A 1 35.43 -4.31 11.60
N ASN A 2 35.70 -5.47 12.20
CA ASN A 2 34.64 -6.41 12.55
C ASN A 2 33.90 -5.79 13.74
N PRO A 3 32.59 -5.52 13.64
CA PRO A 3 31.84 -5.04 14.79
C PRO A 3 31.79 -6.17 15.83
N THR A 4 32.60 -6.06 16.87
CA THR A 4 32.49 -6.94 18.04
C THR A 4 31.34 -6.42 18.90
N LEU A 5 30.31 -7.25 19.06
CA LEU A 5 29.26 -7.03 20.04
C LEU A 5 29.91 -6.81 21.41
N ASN A 6 29.61 -5.69 22.06
CA ASN A 6 30.12 -5.39 23.39
C ASN A 6 29.33 -6.25 24.40
N GLU A 7 29.83 -7.44 24.69
CA GLU A 7 29.21 -8.39 25.62
C GLU A 7 29.05 -7.83 27.04
N GLU A 8 29.96 -6.95 27.48
CA GLU A 8 29.85 -6.27 28.77
C GLU A 8 28.67 -5.30 28.80
N ALA A 9 28.44 -4.56 27.70
CA ALA A 9 27.30 -3.65 27.60
C ALA A 9 25.96 -4.41 27.62
N ILE A 10 25.90 -5.57 26.95
CA ILE A 10 24.71 -6.44 26.95
C ILE A 10 24.44 -6.99 28.36
N ARG A 11 25.48 -7.44 29.06
CA ARG A 11 25.37 -7.95 30.45
C ARG A 11 25.06 -6.85 31.47
N ALA A 12 25.47 -5.60 31.21
CA ALA A 12 25.24 -4.47 32.10
C ALA A 12 23.81 -3.89 31.99
N THR A 13 23.12 -4.11 30.88
CA THR A 13 21.68 -3.81 30.78
C THR A 13 20.87 -4.83 31.56
N ALA A 14 20.55 -4.49 32.81
CA ALA A 14 19.50 -5.19 33.55
C ALA A 14 18.21 -5.13 32.73
N ILE A 15 17.67 -6.30 32.37
CA ILE A 15 16.34 -6.40 31.76
C ILE A 15 15.36 -5.83 32.79
N PRO A 16 14.60 -4.75 32.48
CA PRO A 16 13.60 -4.23 33.39
C PRO A 16 12.64 -5.37 33.78
N GLN A 17 12.40 -5.54 35.09
CA GLN A 17 11.41 -6.51 35.55
C GLN A 17 10.04 -6.14 34.97
N PRO A 18 9.24 -7.09 34.49
CA PRO A 18 7.88 -6.82 34.02
C PRO A 18 7.12 -6.13 35.14
N GLY A 19 6.62 -4.92 34.89
CA GLY A 19 5.71 -4.26 35.83
C GLY A 19 4.34 -4.94 35.79
N ASP A 20 3.59 -4.89 36.88
CA ASP A 20 2.19 -5.31 36.89
C ASP A 20 1.38 -4.42 35.92
N GLY A 21 0.63 -5.03 34.99
CA GLY A 21 -0.24 -4.32 34.03
C GLY A 21 0.29 -4.29 32.60
N VAL A 22 -0.44 -3.61 31.72
CA VAL A 22 -0.13 -3.54 30.28
C VAL A 22 0.93 -2.46 30.03
N GLU A 23 1.87 -2.72 29.12
CA GLU A 23 2.80 -1.71 28.65
C GLU A 23 2.11 -0.74 27.69
N ILE A 24 2.20 0.56 27.95
CA ILE A 24 1.81 1.60 27.01
C ILE A 24 3.03 2.03 26.20
N VAL A 25 2.86 2.18 24.88
CA VAL A 25 3.90 2.64 23.96
C VAL A 25 3.37 3.82 23.16
N PHE A 26 4.01 4.97 23.25
CA PHE A 26 3.69 6.15 22.46
C PHE A 26 4.54 6.17 21.19
N ARG A 27 3.91 6.32 20.03
CA ARG A 27 4.61 6.46 18.75
C ARG A 27 4.05 7.64 17.94
N PRO A 28 4.91 8.45 17.30
CA PRO A 28 4.44 9.38 16.29
C PRO A 28 3.69 8.63 15.19
N ASP A 29 2.62 9.22 14.68
CA ASP A 29 1.91 8.66 13.52
C ASP A 29 2.79 8.75 12.27
N PRO A 30 2.87 7.71 11.43
CA PRO A 30 3.72 7.75 10.23
C PRO A 30 3.35 8.84 9.21
N SER A 31 2.10 9.31 9.20
CA SER A 31 1.59 10.32 8.28
C SER A 31 1.64 11.73 8.88
N VAL A 32 1.09 11.92 10.09
CA VAL A 32 0.97 13.26 10.71
C VAL A 32 2.04 13.56 11.78
N PHE A 33 2.94 12.61 12.03
CA PHE A 33 4.05 12.68 12.98
C PHE A 33 3.60 13.02 14.42
N ASP A 34 3.95 14.19 14.91
CA ASP A 34 3.61 14.73 16.22
C ASP A 34 2.31 15.57 16.21
N GLY A 35 1.65 15.67 15.05
CA GLY A 35 0.47 16.50 14.82
C GLY A 35 0.76 17.84 14.18
N PHE A 36 2.04 18.16 13.90
CA PHE A 36 2.42 19.36 13.13
C PHE A 36 1.70 19.40 11.77
N TYR A 37 1.56 18.25 11.11
CA TYR A 37 0.89 18.13 9.81
C TYR A 37 -0.59 17.73 9.89
N ALA A 38 -1.24 17.82 11.06
CA ALA A 38 -2.61 17.34 11.25
C ALA A 38 -3.65 18.03 10.35
N ASN A 39 -3.38 19.25 9.87
CA ASN A 39 -4.27 19.98 8.95
C ASN A 39 -3.99 19.68 7.46
N ASN A 40 -3.17 18.68 7.14
CA ASN A 40 -2.88 18.25 5.78
C ASN A 40 -3.83 17.10 5.37
N GLY A 41 -4.75 17.38 4.43
CA GLY A 41 -5.72 16.40 3.94
C GLY A 41 -5.10 15.19 3.25
N TRP A 42 -3.99 15.37 2.52
CA TRP A 42 -3.28 14.25 1.87
C TRP A 42 -2.77 13.26 2.92
N LEU A 43 -2.22 13.76 4.02
CA LEU A 43 -1.66 12.90 5.09
C LEU A 43 -2.75 12.30 5.99
N GLN A 44 -3.90 12.98 6.15
CA GLN A 44 -5.04 12.45 6.89
C GLN A 44 -5.73 11.29 6.16
N GLU A 45 -5.86 11.37 4.83
CA GLU A 45 -6.40 10.29 3.99
C GLU A 45 -5.36 9.21 3.66
N LEU A 46 -4.07 9.45 3.91
CA LEU A 46 -3.00 8.50 3.56
C LEU A 46 -3.09 7.22 4.42
N PRO A 47 -3.37 6.02 3.86
CA PRO A 47 -3.56 4.82 4.66
C PRO A 47 -2.31 4.48 5.45
N ARG A 48 -2.44 4.24 6.76
CA ARG A 48 -1.30 4.00 7.64
C ARG A 48 -0.62 2.68 7.22
N PRO A 49 0.73 2.58 7.19
CA PRO A 49 1.41 1.45 6.55
C PRO A 49 0.93 0.06 6.99
N LEU A 50 0.75 -0.14 8.30
CA LEU A 50 0.34 -1.41 8.89
C LEU A 50 -1.18 -1.56 8.99
N THR A 51 -1.88 -0.57 9.54
CA THR A 51 -3.31 -0.69 9.85
C THR A 51 -4.22 -0.34 8.68
N LYS A 52 -3.71 0.42 7.70
CA LYS A 52 -4.48 1.01 6.59
C LYS A 52 -5.61 1.95 7.05
N LEU A 53 -5.60 2.33 8.33
CA LEU A 53 -6.47 3.33 8.91
C LEU A 53 -6.28 4.69 8.22
N VAL A 54 -7.37 5.44 8.15
CA VAL A 54 -7.40 6.83 7.71
C VAL A 54 -8.22 7.68 8.66
N TRP A 55 -7.93 8.99 8.71
CA TRP A 55 -8.67 9.98 9.51
C TRP A 55 -8.76 9.74 11.02
N ASP A 56 -8.12 8.74 11.61
CA ASP A 56 -8.13 8.49 13.05
C ASP A 56 -6.83 7.85 13.54
N ASN A 57 -6.58 7.96 14.84
CA ASN A 57 -5.73 7.05 15.59
C ASN A 57 -6.55 6.01 16.35
N ALA A 58 -5.86 4.95 16.77
CA ALA A 58 -6.44 3.85 17.55
C ALA A 58 -5.41 3.32 18.56
N ALA A 59 -5.87 2.58 19.56
CA ALA A 59 -5.01 1.77 20.42
C ALA A 59 -4.68 0.48 19.69
N LEU A 60 -3.45 0.36 19.22
CA LEU A 60 -2.98 -0.84 18.52
C LEU A 60 -2.62 -1.91 19.54
N MET A 61 -3.11 -3.12 19.35
CA MET A 61 -2.80 -4.25 20.23
C MET A 61 -2.88 -5.57 19.47
N SER A 62 -2.21 -6.59 20.00
CA SER A 62 -2.28 -7.93 19.41
C SER A 62 -3.68 -8.53 19.58
N PRO A 63 -4.13 -9.39 18.65
CA PRO A 63 -5.40 -10.10 18.82
C PRO A 63 -5.52 -10.81 20.17
N ARG A 64 -4.47 -11.52 20.60
CA ARG A 64 -4.42 -12.21 21.90
C ARG A 64 -4.58 -11.25 23.08
N THR A 65 -3.86 -10.12 23.05
CA THR A 65 -3.96 -9.08 24.08
C THR A 65 -5.37 -8.49 24.15
N ALA A 66 -6.00 -8.23 23.00
CA ALA A 66 -7.37 -7.72 22.96
C ALA A 66 -8.38 -8.71 23.53
N ILE A 67 -8.27 -9.99 23.18
CA ILE A 67 -9.13 -11.06 23.71
C ILE A 67 -9.05 -11.11 25.23
N LYS A 68 -7.82 -11.13 25.77
CA LYS A 68 -7.54 -11.16 27.22
C LYS A 68 -8.07 -9.91 27.93
N LEU A 69 -7.73 -8.71 27.45
CA LEU A 69 -8.04 -7.45 28.14
C LEU A 69 -9.50 -7.03 28.04
N LEU A 70 -10.17 -7.33 26.92
CA LEU A 70 -11.53 -6.88 26.67
C LEU A 70 -12.59 -7.97 26.93
N GLY A 71 -12.16 -9.17 27.33
CA GLY A 71 -13.05 -10.31 27.61
C GLY A 71 -13.84 -10.73 26.38
N LEU A 72 -13.21 -10.75 25.21
CA LEU A 72 -13.90 -11.04 23.95
C LEU A 72 -14.20 -12.55 23.85
N PRO A 73 -15.32 -12.97 23.23
CA PRO A 73 -15.72 -14.37 23.12
C PRO A 73 -14.96 -15.11 22.01
N PHE A 74 -13.64 -15.00 22.00
CA PHE A 74 -12.73 -15.55 21.00
C PHE A 74 -11.62 -16.33 21.72
N SER A 75 -11.09 -17.39 21.08
CA SER A 75 -9.97 -18.18 21.61
C SER A 75 -8.67 -17.79 20.89
N ALA A 76 -7.66 -17.40 21.65
CA ALA A 76 -6.35 -17.05 21.07
C ALA A 76 -5.68 -18.24 20.38
N ASP A 77 -5.95 -19.47 20.80
CA ASP A 77 -5.37 -20.69 20.21
C ASP A 77 -5.75 -20.87 18.74
N ARG A 78 -6.90 -20.31 18.30
CA ARG A 78 -7.34 -20.32 16.90
C ARG A 78 -6.56 -19.34 16.00
N LEU A 79 -5.64 -18.56 16.55
CA LEU A 79 -4.77 -17.65 15.79
C LEU A 79 -3.52 -18.36 15.25
N VAL A 80 -3.19 -19.54 15.79
CA VAL A 80 -1.96 -20.29 15.55
C VAL A 80 -2.30 -21.67 14.94
N GLY A 81 -1.57 -22.07 13.91
CA GLY A 81 -1.60 -23.42 13.35
C GLY A 81 -2.45 -23.61 12.08
N ASN A 82 -2.29 -24.78 11.46
CA ASN A 82 -2.89 -25.18 10.17
C ASN A 82 -4.08 -26.15 10.30
N GLU A 83 -4.52 -26.47 11.51
CA GLU A 83 -5.53 -27.53 11.73
C GLU A 83 -6.96 -27.13 11.34
N VAL A 84 -7.20 -25.84 11.11
CA VAL A 84 -8.52 -25.30 10.78
C VAL A 84 -8.62 -25.11 9.27
N ASP A 85 -9.72 -25.60 8.65
CA ASP A 85 -10.07 -25.31 7.25
C ASP A 85 -9.88 -23.81 6.95
N ASP A 86 -9.18 -23.49 5.86
CA ASP A 86 -8.82 -22.10 5.51
C ASP A 86 -10.05 -21.17 5.53
N ARG A 87 -11.22 -21.68 5.14
CA ARG A 87 -12.47 -20.90 5.15
C ARG A 87 -13.00 -20.64 6.56
N GLU A 88 -12.90 -21.60 7.47
CA GLU A 88 -13.26 -21.41 8.87
C GLU A 88 -12.30 -20.42 9.54
N ARG A 89 -11.00 -20.52 9.26
CA ARG A 89 -10.00 -19.55 9.72
C ARG A 89 -10.32 -18.14 9.21
N GLN A 90 -10.66 -17.97 7.92
CA GLN A 90 -11.06 -16.65 7.41
C GLN A 90 -12.30 -16.10 8.11
N ARG A 91 -13.37 -16.91 8.26
CA ARG A 91 -14.59 -16.48 8.95
C ARG A 91 -14.30 -16.05 10.39
N TYR A 92 -13.41 -16.76 11.08
CA TYR A 92 -12.97 -16.39 12.42
C TYR A 92 -12.28 -15.02 12.44
N LEU A 93 -11.34 -14.77 11.51
CA LEU A 93 -10.65 -13.49 11.39
C LEU A 93 -11.59 -12.34 11.00
N GLU A 94 -12.54 -12.58 10.11
CA GLU A 94 -13.58 -11.59 9.76
C GLU A 94 -14.42 -11.23 10.99
N GLN A 95 -14.84 -12.21 11.79
CA GLN A 95 -15.59 -11.96 13.02
C GLN A 95 -14.75 -11.21 14.06
N LEU A 96 -13.49 -11.61 14.23
CA LEU A 96 -12.57 -10.97 15.14
C LEU A 96 -12.31 -9.52 14.71
N SER A 97 -12.10 -9.23 13.42
CA SER A 97 -11.88 -7.86 12.95
C SER A 97 -13.06 -6.91 13.17
N LYS A 98 -14.29 -7.43 13.37
CA LYS A 98 -15.46 -6.59 13.70
C LYS A 98 -15.37 -5.94 15.07
N VAL A 99 -14.46 -6.39 15.93
CA VAL A 99 -14.22 -5.74 17.23
C VAL A 99 -13.43 -4.44 17.11
N ASN A 100 -12.78 -4.21 15.96
CA ASN A 100 -12.12 -2.94 15.67
C ASN A 100 -13.12 -1.78 15.83
N GLY A 101 -12.68 -0.73 16.51
CA GLY A 101 -13.56 0.39 16.87
C GLY A 101 -14.21 0.27 18.26
N THR A 102 -14.10 -0.87 18.96
CA THR A 102 -14.49 -0.95 20.37
C THR A 102 -13.71 0.07 21.19
N ILE A 103 -14.41 0.92 21.95
CA ILE A 103 -13.78 1.95 22.78
C ILE A 103 -13.24 1.30 24.06
N ALA A 104 -11.94 1.43 24.26
CA ALA A 104 -11.28 1.06 25.50
C ALA A 104 -10.95 2.31 26.31
N ARG A 105 -11.22 2.25 27.62
CA ARG A 105 -10.75 3.23 28.59
C ARG A 105 -9.37 2.80 29.07
N ILE A 106 -8.38 3.64 28.79
CA ILE A 106 -6.97 3.42 29.09
C ILE A 106 -6.59 4.39 30.21
N GLU A 107 -6.17 3.83 31.34
CA GLU A 107 -5.73 4.58 32.50
C GLU A 107 -4.25 4.35 32.73
N TYR A 108 -3.48 5.42 32.82
CA TYR A 108 -2.03 5.36 33.00
C TYR A 108 -1.55 6.53 33.86
N ARG A 109 -0.92 6.21 35.00
CA ARG A 109 -0.31 7.20 35.93
C ARG A 109 -1.22 8.39 36.27
N GLY A 110 -2.50 8.12 36.53
CA GLY A 110 -3.51 9.12 36.87
C GLY A 110 -4.17 9.82 35.68
N GLY A 111 -3.63 9.66 34.47
CA GLY A 111 -4.25 10.07 33.23
C GLY A 111 -5.27 9.05 32.73
N VAL A 112 -6.30 9.52 32.03
CA VAL A 112 -7.35 8.68 31.43
C VAL A 112 -7.58 9.15 30.00
N VAL A 113 -7.62 8.20 29.06
CA VAL A 113 -8.05 8.44 27.68
C VAL A 113 -9.00 7.33 27.25
N GLU A 114 -9.99 7.67 26.42
CA GLU A 114 -10.86 6.70 25.77
C GLU A 114 -10.49 6.65 24.30
N LEU A 115 -10.08 5.49 23.79
CA LEU A 115 -9.57 5.35 22.42
C LEU A 115 -10.16 4.07 21.80
N PRO A 116 -10.60 4.11 20.53
CA PRO A 116 -11.01 2.88 19.86
C PRO A 116 -9.81 1.97 19.64
N ILE A 117 -10.02 0.67 19.79
CA ILE A 117 -8.98 -0.34 19.56
C ILE A 117 -8.88 -0.70 18.09
N TRP A 118 -7.67 -1.08 17.67
CA TRP A 118 -7.41 -1.68 16.38
C TRP A 118 -6.48 -2.88 16.54
N LEU A 119 -6.96 -4.05 16.12
CA LEU A 119 -6.17 -5.26 16.15
C LEU A 119 -5.06 -5.21 15.11
N LEU A 120 -3.83 -5.45 15.55
CA LEU A 120 -2.66 -5.51 14.70
C LEU A 120 -1.94 -6.86 14.92
N PRO A 121 -2.10 -7.83 14.01
CA PRO A 121 -1.29 -9.05 13.99
C PRO A 121 0.21 -8.72 14.00
N GLY A 122 0.99 -9.45 14.81
CA GLY A 122 2.42 -9.17 15.03
C GLY A 122 2.73 -8.06 16.02
N HIS A 123 1.72 -7.46 16.67
CA HIS A 123 1.96 -6.57 17.80
C HIS A 123 2.38 -7.40 19.03
N ALA A 124 3.29 -6.85 19.85
CA ALA A 124 3.74 -7.50 21.07
C ALA A 124 2.57 -7.80 22.03
N GLU A 125 2.67 -8.92 22.76
CA GLU A 125 1.75 -9.29 23.83
C GLU A 125 1.84 -8.32 25.01
N ASP A 126 0.72 -8.15 25.73
CA ASP A 126 0.62 -7.30 26.92
C ASP A 126 1.14 -5.86 26.72
N SER A 127 1.07 -5.38 25.47
CA SER A 127 1.50 -4.05 25.05
C SER A 127 0.43 -3.38 24.17
N ILE A 128 0.28 -2.07 24.33
CA ILE A 128 -0.60 -1.22 23.51
C ILE A 128 0.18 -0.05 22.93
N THR A 129 0.08 0.16 21.61
CA THR A 129 0.66 1.34 20.95
C THR A 129 -0.41 2.42 20.76
N LEU A 130 -0.11 3.65 21.21
CA LEU A 130 -0.92 4.83 20.97
C LEU A 130 -0.21 5.79 20.02
N ASN A 131 -0.89 6.15 18.93
CA ASN A 131 -0.36 7.10 17.96
C ASN A 131 -0.61 8.56 18.37
N LEU A 132 0.46 9.34 18.36
CA LEU A 132 0.45 10.79 18.63
C LEU A 132 -0.03 11.59 17.40
N GLY A 133 -0.40 12.85 17.62
CA GLY A 133 -0.65 13.83 16.56
C GLY A 133 -2.10 14.08 16.17
N TYR A 134 -3.05 13.43 16.85
CA TYR A 134 -4.49 13.57 16.64
C TYR A 134 -5.18 14.29 17.80
N GLY A 135 -6.50 14.49 17.70
CA GLY A 135 -7.33 15.14 18.72
C GLY A 135 -7.07 16.64 18.87
N ARG A 136 -6.47 17.27 17.86
CA ARG A 136 -6.18 18.71 17.89
C ARG A 136 -7.48 19.51 17.81
N THR A 137 -7.57 20.58 18.61
CA THR A 137 -8.75 21.48 18.62
C THR A 137 -8.57 22.72 17.75
N ASN A 138 -7.31 23.07 17.41
CA ASN A 138 -6.97 24.23 16.60
C ASN A 138 -5.90 23.91 15.53
N ALA A 139 -6.09 22.82 14.79
CA ALA A 139 -5.31 22.47 13.61
C ALA A 139 -5.82 23.19 12.35
N GLY A 140 -7.13 23.36 12.20
CA GLY A 140 -7.77 23.99 11.04
C GLY A 140 -8.98 23.19 10.54
N ARG A 141 -9.36 23.37 9.27
CA ARG A 141 -10.56 22.73 8.70
C ARG A 141 -10.46 21.22 8.55
N VAL A 142 -9.25 20.67 8.46
CA VAL A 142 -9.01 19.24 8.21
C VAL A 142 -8.80 18.49 9.51
N GLY A 143 -7.91 18.98 10.39
CA GLY A 143 -7.44 18.22 11.56
C GLY A 143 -8.21 18.45 12.86
N ASN A 144 -9.20 19.36 12.88
CA ASN A 144 -9.97 19.65 14.09
C ASN A 144 -10.90 18.49 14.45
N GLY A 145 -10.74 17.93 15.65
CA GLY A 145 -11.59 16.83 16.14
C GLY A 145 -11.39 15.51 15.41
N VAL A 146 -10.28 15.36 14.68
CA VAL A 146 -9.89 14.13 13.98
C VAL A 146 -9.04 13.27 14.91
N GLY A 147 -9.45 12.02 15.14
CA GLY A 147 -8.89 11.14 16.16
C GLY A 147 -8.99 11.72 17.58
N ILE A 148 -8.18 11.19 18.49
CA ILE A 148 -8.23 11.50 19.92
C ILE A 148 -6.83 11.88 20.41
N ASP A 149 -6.77 12.89 21.28
CA ASP A 149 -5.50 13.38 21.81
C ASP A 149 -5.03 12.46 22.95
N VAL A 150 -3.87 11.83 22.74
CA VAL A 150 -3.23 10.93 23.70
C VAL A 150 -2.06 11.58 24.43
N TYR A 151 -1.67 12.83 24.06
CA TYR A 151 -0.62 13.56 24.77
C TYR A 151 -0.89 13.77 26.27
N PRO A 152 -2.15 13.98 26.74
CA PRO A 152 -2.41 14.23 28.15
C PRO A 152 -2.02 13.09 29.10
N ILE A 153 -1.95 11.84 28.61
CA ILE A 153 -1.56 10.68 29.42
C ILE A 153 -0.08 10.34 29.31
N ARG A 154 0.68 11.08 28.48
CA ARG A 154 2.12 10.87 28.30
C ARG A 154 2.89 11.57 29.42
N THR A 155 3.78 10.86 30.11
CA THR A 155 4.60 11.44 31.19
C THR A 155 5.98 11.84 30.70
N SER A 156 6.61 12.82 31.37
CA SER A 156 7.94 13.33 30.98
C SER A 156 9.09 12.39 31.34
N ASP A 157 8.91 11.56 32.37
CA ASP A 157 9.89 10.59 32.86
C ASP A 157 9.86 9.25 32.10
N SER A 158 8.77 8.95 31.40
CA SER A 158 8.60 7.77 30.55
C SER A 158 7.88 8.16 29.24
N PRO A 159 8.49 9.02 28.41
CA PRO A 159 7.80 9.70 27.31
C PRO A 159 7.45 8.82 26.10
N TRP A 160 7.99 7.59 26.04
CA TRP A 160 7.85 6.70 24.90
C TRP A 160 7.23 5.35 25.26
N PHE A 161 7.50 4.83 26.44
CA PHE A 161 6.88 3.59 26.89
C PHE A 161 6.90 3.50 28.41
N GLY A 162 5.99 2.71 28.99
CA GLY A 162 6.03 2.36 30.40
C GLY A 162 4.96 1.32 30.78
N ALA A 163 5.24 0.55 31.82
CA ALA A 163 4.32 -0.47 32.35
C ALA A 163 3.27 0.13 33.31
N GLY A 164 2.21 -0.63 33.56
CA GLY A 164 1.18 -0.28 34.56
C GLY A 164 -0.06 0.40 34.01
N ALA A 165 -0.31 0.33 32.70
CA ALA A 165 -1.57 0.78 32.13
C ALA A 165 -2.70 -0.21 32.45
N ARG A 166 -3.88 0.33 32.80
CA ARG A 166 -5.11 -0.44 32.96
C ARG A 166 -6.03 -0.16 31.78
N VAL A 167 -6.44 -1.21 31.08
CA VAL A 167 -7.33 -1.14 29.93
C VAL A 167 -8.65 -1.80 30.29
N THR A 168 -9.76 -1.10 30.07
CA THR A 168 -11.10 -1.63 30.33
C THR A 168 -12.03 -1.39 29.13
N ASN A 169 -12.85 -2.39 28.81
CA ASN A 169 -13.84 -2.27 27.75
C ASN A 169 -15.00 -1.36 28.21
N THR A 170 -15.33 -0.32 27.45
CA THR A 170 -16.45 0.57 27.83
C THR A 170 -17.79 0.14 27.25
N GLY A 171 -17.83 -0.91 26.41
CA GLY A 171 -19.04 -1.37 25.71
C GLY A 171 -19.56 -0.44 24.60
N ARG A 172 -18.85 0.65 24.30
CA ARG A 172 -19.17 1.58 23.21
C ARG A 172 -18.32 1.25 21.99
N THR A 173 -18.81 1.65 20.82
CA THR A 173 -18.09 1.47 19.56
C THR A 173 -17.95 2.82 18.85
N TYR A 174 -16.89 2.92 18.04
CA TYR A 174 -16.56 4.05 17.21
C TYR A 174 -16.29 3.57 15.79
N LEU A 175 -16.70 4.37 14.81
CA LEU A 175 -16.41 4.06 13.41
C LEU A 175 -14.96 4.42 13.09
N LEU A 176 -14.09 3.40 13.06
CA LEU A 176 -12.78 3.47 12.42
C LEU A 176 -12.90 3.13 10.95
N VAL A 177 -12.08 3.78 10.12
CA VAL A 177 -12.12 3.62 8.67
C VAL A 177 -10.75 3.17 8.17
N SER A 178 -10.73 2.07 7.41
CA SER A 178 -9.55 1.54 6.74
C SER A 178 -9.81 1.46 5.24
N THR A 179 -8.76 1.59 4.43
CA THR A 179 -8.84 1.32 2.98
C THR A 179 -8.63 -0.15 2.64
N GLN A 180 -8.36 -0.99 3.64
CA GLN A 180 -8.17 -2.43 3.48
C GLN A 180 -8.68 -3.18 4.71
N ASP A 181 -9.63 -4.09 4.49
CA ASP A 181 -10.21 -4.88 5.57
C ASP A 181 -9.53 -6.25 5.71
N HIS A 182 -9.28 -6.93 4.58
CA HIS A 182 -8.75 -8.29 4.57
C HIS A 182 -7.27 -8.33 4.97
N TRP A 183 -6.95 -9.26 5.87
CA TRP A 183 -5.61 -9.40 6.44
C TRP A 183 -4.67 -10.28 5.62
N THR A 184 -5.20 -11.36 5.06
CA THR A 184 -4.41 -12.47 4.51
C THR A 184 -4.46 -12.50 2.98
N LEU A 185 -3.62 -13.33 2.36
CA LEU A 185 -3.62 -13.57 0.91
C LEU A 185 -4.71 -14.56 0.46
N GLU A 186 -5.39 -15.24 1.40
CA GLU A 186 -6.37 -16.29 1.09
C GLU A 186 -5.86 -17.37 0.11
N GLY A 187 -4.58 -17.74 0.23
CA GLY A 187 -3.94 -18.72 -0.67
C GLY A 187 -3.76 -18.26 -2.12
N ARG A 188 -4.02 -16.99 -2.44
CA ARG A 188 -3.95 -16.46 -3.82
C ARG A 188 -2.51 -16.13 -4.22
N ASP A 189 -2.16 -16.44 -5.47
CA ASP A 189 -0.90 -16.04 -6.11
C ASP A 189 -0.87 -14.55 -6.49
N ILE A 190 -0.76 -13.69 -5.46
CA ILE A 190 -0.65 -12.23 -5.61
C ILE A 190 0.78 -11.79 -5.29
N TYR A 191 1.30 -12.25 -4.15
CA TYR A 191 2.61 -11.88 -3.63
C TYR A 191 3.52 -13.10 -3.58
N ARG A 192 4.54 -13.13 -4.44
CA ARG A 192 5.47 -14.26 -4.53
C ARG A 192 6.70 -14.05 -3.65
N ILE A 193 7.08 -15.09 -2.94
CA ILE A 193 8.24 -15.12 -2.05
C ILE A 193 9.14 -16.29 -2.43
N GLY A 194 10.45 -16.04 -2.40
CA GLY A 194 11.47 -17.08 -2.42
C GLY A 194 12.44 -16.94 -1.25
N GLU A 195 13.28 -17.95 -1.09
CA GLU A 195 14.42 -18.05 -0.19
C GLU A 195 15.70 -17.76 -0.97
N PHE A 196 16.62 -17.03 -0.34
CA PHE A 196 17.87 -16.60 -0.96
C PHE A 196 18.77 -17.76 -1.38
N LYS A 197 18.75 -18.86 -0.61
CA LYS A 197 19.54 -20.06 -0.90
C LYS A 197 19.11 -20.72 -2.22
N LYS A 198 17.81 -20.99 -2.37
CA LYS A 198 17.21 -21.52 -3.61
C LYS A 198 17.33 -20.54 -4.78
N PHE A 199 17.17 -19.24 -4.50
CA PHE A 199 17.31 -18.19 -5.51
C PHE A 199 18.71 -18.12 -6.12
N LYS A 200 19.77 -18.41 -5.36
CA LYS A 200 21.14 -18.49 -5.89
C LYS A 200 21.32 -19.63 -6.89
N GLU A 201 20.58 -20.73 -6.73
CA GLU A 201 20.69 -21.92 -7.56
C GLU A 201 19.88 -21.81 -8.85
N ASP A 202 18.60 -21.40 -8.77
CA ASP A 202 17.76 -21.10 -9.94
C ASP A 202 16.94 -19.83 -9.71
N PRO A 203 17.39 -18.64 -10.14
CA PRO A 203 16.63 -17.39 -9.98
C PRO A 203 15.20 -17.42 -10.55
N LYS A 204 14.89 -18.36 -11.46
CA LYS A 204 13.56 -18.46 -12.09
C LYS A 204 12.57 -19.31 -11.31
N TYR A 205 12.99 -20.02 -10.27
CA TYR A 205 12.13 -20.98 -9.57
C TYR A 205 10.86 -20.31 -9.00
N ILE A 206 10.99 -19.12 -8.40
CA ILE A 206 9.88 -18.32 -7.87
C ILE A 206 8.84 -17.97 -8.95
N ALA A 207 9.31 -17.74 -10.18
CA ALA A 207 8.43 -17.42 -11.30
C ALA A 207 7.80 -18.67 -11.93
N LYS A 208 8.54 -19.79 -11.98
CA LYS A 208 8.17 -21.06 -12.64
C LYS A 208 7.23 -21.93 -11.79
N GLU A 209 7.49 -22.06 -10.49
CA GLU A 209 6.84 -23.08 -9.65
C GLU A 209 5.31 -22.92 -9.63
N VAL A 210 4.81 -21.70 -9.50
CA VAL A 210 3.36 -21.46 -9.45
C VAL A 210 2.65 -21.88 -10.75
N TYR A 211 3.22 -21.58 -11.92
CA TYR A 211 2.60 -21.99 -13.19
C TYR A 211 2.62 -23.50 -13.39
N LYS A 212 3.66 -24.16 -12.88
CA LYS A 212 3.81 -25.61 -12.98
C LYS A 212 2.84 -26.33 -12.04
N GLU A 213 2.70 -25.86 -10.80
CA GLU A 213 1.80 -26.42 -9.79
C GLU A 213 0.32 -26.18 -10.12
N GLU A 214 -0.03 -24.96 -10.52
CA GLU A 214 -1.43 -24.57 -10.71
C GLU A 214 -1.94 -24.86 -12.13
N TYR A 215 -1.07 -24.81 -13.15
CA TYR A 215 -1.46 -24.92 -14.57
C TYR A 215 -0.69 -26.00 -15.35
N GLY A 216 0.23 -26.73 -14.71
CA GLY A 216 1.01 -27.81 -15.36
C GLY A 216 1.98 -27.32 -16.45
N ARG A 217 2.38 -26.04 -16.45
CA ARG A 217 3.23 -25.45 -17.50
C ARG A 217 4.35 -24.59 -16.90
N GLU A 218 5.50 -24.57 -17.56
CA GLU A 218 6.67 -23.78 -17.09
C GLU A 218 6.55 -22.28 -17.38
N ALA A 219 5.71 -21.89 -18.33
CA ALA A 219 5.48 -20.50 -18.69
C ALA A 219 4.03 -20.27 -19.15
N PRO A 220 3.52 -19.05 -18.93
CA PRO A 220 2.22 -18.64 -19.44
C PRO A 220 2.22 -18.54 -20.98
N ASN A 221 1.73 -19.57 -21.66
CA ASN A 221 1.44 -19.50 -23.10
C ASN A 221 -0.08 -19.36 -23.29
N TYR A 222 -0.52 -18.13 -23.61
CA TYR A 222 -1.93 -17.83 -23.72
C TYR A 222 -2.36 -17.68 -25.18
N LEU A 223 -3.26 -18.57 -25.62
CA LEU A 223 -4.02 -18.35 -26.82
C LEU A 223 -4.92 -17.13 -26.64
N SER A 224 -5.07 -16.33 -27.70
CA SER A 224 -5.99 -15.20 -27.68
C SER A 224 -6.63 -15.02 -29.04
N LEU A 225 -7.94 -14.84 -29.03
CA LEU A 225 -8.73 -14.53 -30.21
C LEU A 225 -8.66 -13.05 -30.59
N GLN A 226 -8.21 -12.19 -29.67
CA GLN A 226 -7.97 -10.78 -29.95
C GLN A 226 -6.59 -10.63 -30.62
N PRO A 227 -6.50 -9.91 -31.75
CA PRO A 227 -5.22 -9.61 -32.38
C PRO A 227 -4.32 -8.85 -31.39
N GLY A 228 -3.03 -9.14 -31.42
CA GLY A 228 -2.05 -8.38 -30.66
C GLY A 228 -1.67 -7.09 -31.37
N ASP A 229 -1.45 -6.03 -30.60
CA ASP A 229 -0.84 -4.80 -31.12
C ASP A 229 0.68 -4.95 -31.16
N ASN A 230 1.31 -4.51 -32.25
CA ASN A 230 2.76 -4.55 -32.36
C ASN A 230 3.37 -3.20 -31.94
N TYR A 231 3.88 -3.11 -30.71
CA TYR A 231 4.55 -1.92 -30.19
C TYR A 231 6.05 -1.85 -30.55
N ALA A 232 6.60 -2.73 -31.39
CA ALA A 232 8.00 -2.70 -31.78
C ALA A 232 8.37 -1.43 -32.58
N GLY A 233 9.62 -0.99 -32.48
CA GLY A 233 10.17 0.14 -33.25
C GLY A 233 9.76 1.53 -32.77
N ARG A 234 9.17 1.63 -31.58
CA ARG A 234 8.69 2.87 -30.94
C ARG A 234 8.84 2.77 -29.43
N ASN A 235 8.62 3.88 -28.72
CA ASN A 235 8.62 3.84 -27.26
C ASN A 235 7.48 2.96 -26.74
N ALA A 236 7.79 2.04 -25.84
CA ALA A 236 6.81 1.21 -25.16
C ALA A 236 7.00 1.35 -23.64
N TRP A 237 6.14 2.13 -23.00
CA TRP A 237 6.29 2.44 -21.58
C TRP A 237 5.89 1.27 -20.70
N GLY A 238 6.72 0.93 -19.73
CA GLY A 238 6.45 -0.09 -18.74
C GLY A 238 7.02 0.26 -17.36
N MET A 239 6.60 -0.50 -16.37
CA MET A 239 7.03 -0.32 -14.99
C MET A 239 7.42 -1.67 -14.39
N THR A 240 8.41 -1.67 -13.50
CA THR A 240 8.71 -2.83 -12.66
C THR A 240 8.89 -2.40 -11.21
N ILE A 241 8.24 -3.14 -10.30
CA ILE A 241 8.23 -2.86 -8.87
C ILE A 241 8.97 -3.96 -8.12
N ASN A 242 10.03 -3.59 -7.40
CA ASN A 242 10.82 -4.48 -6.59
C ASN A 242 10.22 -4.67 -5.20
N LEU A 243 9.67 -5.86 -4.93
CA LEU A 243 9.02 -6.17 -3.66
C LEU A 243 10.00 -6.40 -2.51
N ASN A 244 11.29 -6.65 -2.78
CA ASN A 244 12.34 -6.67 -1.75
C ASN A 244 12.62 -5.28 -1.19
N ALA A 245 12.63 -4.27 -2.06
CA ALA A 245 12.96 -2.90 -1.69
C ALA A 245 11.76 -2.11 -1.15
N CYS A 246 10.53 -2.58 -1.38
CA CYS A 246 9.32 -1.90 -0.93
C CYS A 246 9.13 -2.06 0.60
N ILE A 247 9.29 -0.95 1.33
CA ILE A 247 9.07 -0.89 2.79
C ILE A 247 7.67 -0.41 3.18
N GLY A 248 6.79 -0.15 2.21
CA GLY A 248 5.43 0.33 2.49
C GLY A 248 5.35 1.77 3.05
N CYS A 249 6.33 2.63 2.73
CA CYS A 249 6.40 4.02 3.25
C CYS A 249 5.28 4.97 2.78
N ASN A 250 4.45 4.57 1.82
CA ASN A 250 3.37 5.37 1.21
C ASN A 250 3.79 6.70 0.54
N ALA A 251 5.07 7.03 0.43
CA ALA A 251 5.54 8.22 -0.27
C ALA A 251 5.08 8.25 -1.75
N CYS A 252 5.02 7.08 -2.40
CA CYS A 252 4.52 6.95 -3.77
C CYS A 252 3.02 7.28 -3.93
N VAL A 253 2.23 7.10 -2.87
CA VAL A 253 0.79 7.42 -2.84
C VAL A 253 0.61 8.94 -2.81
N VAL A 254 1.24 9.62 -1.85
CA VAL A 254 1.17 11.09 -1.73
C VAL A 254 1.78 11.77 -2.96
N ALA A 255 2.89 11.26 -3.49
CA ALA A 255 3.49 11.82 -4.70
C ALA A 255 2.56 11.69 -5.91
N CYS A 256 1.84 10.57 -6.04
CA CYS A 256 0.84 10.41 -7.09
C CYS A 256 -0.33 11.39 -6.89
N GLN A 257 -0.76 11.60 -5.65
CA GLN A 257 -1.80 12.56 -5.28
C GLN A 257 -1.43 14.00 -5.63
N ALA A 258 -0.23 14.43 -5.23
CA ALA A 258 0.31 15.76 -5.51
C ALA A 258 0.52 16.00 -7.02
N GLU A 259 1.12 15.04 -7.71
CA GLU A 259 1.44 15.17 -9.14
C GLU A 259 0.20 15.19 -10.01
N ASN A 260 -0.80 14.35 -9.68
CA ASN A 260 -1.93 14.09 -10.56
C ASN A 260 -3.23 14.72 -10.05
N ASN A 261 -3.17 15.79 -9.25
CA ASN A 261 -4.33 16.54 -8.77
C ASN A 261 -5.43 15.64 -8.17
N ILE A 262 -5.05 14.59 -7.44
CA ILE A 262 -6.03 13.64 -6.90
C ILE A 262 -6.67 14.27 -5.67
N ALA A 263 -8.00 14.37 -5.68
CA ALA A 263 -8.75 15.03 -4.63
C ALA A 263 -8.72 14.23 -3.31
N VAL A 264 -8.77 14.94 -2.18
CA VAL A 264 -8.88 14.34 -0.86
C VAL A 264 -10.32 13.89 -0.61
N VAL A 265 -10.51 12.68 -0.07
CA VAL A 265 -11.83 12.17 0.30
C VAL A 265 -11.98 12.08 1.82
N GLY A 266 -13.05 12.69 2.34
CA GLY A 266 -13.35 12.69 3.77
C GLY A 266 -13.74 11.30 4.32
N LYS A 267 -13.58 11.13 5.63
CA LYS A 267 -13.82 9.88 6.38
C LYS A 267 -15.12 9.15 6.03
N ASP A 268 -16.25 9.86 5.94
CA ASP A 268 -17.56 9.25 5.60
C ASP A 268 -17.62 8.63 4.20
N GLN A 269 -16.86 9.17 3.25
CA GLN A 269 -16.84 8.62 1.90
C GLN A 269 -15.80 7.50 1.79
N VAL A 270 -14.68 7.60 2.52
CA VAL A 270 -13.72 6.49 2.59
C VAL A 270 -14.32 5.26 3.28
N SER A 271 -15.18 5.42 4.29
CA SER A 271 -15.89 4.29 4.94
C SER A 271 -16.81 3.52 3.99
N ARG A 272 -17.09 4.08 2.81
CA ARG A 272 -17.88 3.46 1.73
C ARG A 272 -17.01 2.91 0.60
N GLY A 273 -15.69 2.82 0.80
CA GLY A 273 -14.70 2.35 -0.19
C GLY A 273 -14.55 3.30 -1.39
N ARG A 274 -14.52 4.61 -1.13
CA ARG A 274 -14.48 5.65 -2.18
C ARG A 274 -13.23 6.53 -2.09
N GLU A 275 -12.16 6.04 -1.49
CA GLU A 275 -10.87 6.74 -1.43
C GLU A 275 -10.31 6.97 -2.84
N MET A 276 -9.70 8.13 -3.06
CA MET A 276 -9.12 8.46 -4.37
C MET A 276 -7.60 8.30 -4.32
N HIS A 277 -7.14 7.06 -4.38
CA HIS A 277 -5.71 6.72 -4.49
C HIS A 277 -5.45 5.89 -5.76
N TRP A 278 -4.63 6.41 -6.68
CA TRP A 278 -4.34 5.74 -7.96
C TRP A 278 -3.27 4.65 -7.87
N ILE A 279 -2.45 4.73 -6.83
CA ILE A 279 -1.55 3.70 -6.37
C ILE A 279 -1.89 3.47 -4.91
N ARG A 280 -2.11 2.22 -4.53
CA ARG A 280 -2.30 1.81 -3.13
C ARG A 280 -1.18 0.86 -2.73
N ILE A 281 -0.90 0.75 -1.45
CA ILE A 281 0.02 -0.27 -0.93
C ILE A 281 -0.83 -1.27 -0.17
N ASP A 282 -0.97 -2.47 -0.70
CA ASP A 282 -1.69 -3.57 -0.05
C ASP A 282 -0.76 -4.21 0.99
N ARG A 283 -1.28 -4.48 2.19
CA ARG A 283 -0.57 -5.20 3.25
C ARG A 283 -1.16 -6.59 3.39
N TYR A 284 -0.32 -7.62 3.43
CA TYR A 284 -0.74 -8.97 3.78
C TYR A 284 0.02 -9.48 5.01
N PHE A 285 -0.71 -10.07 5.94
CA PHE A 285 -0.17 -10.90 7.01
C PHE A 285 -0.14 -12.35 6.51
N ALA A 286 1.00 -13.00 6.67
CA ALA A 286 1.23 -14.37 6.24
C ALA A 286 2.02 -15.14 7.31
N GLY A 287 1.97 -16.46 7.23
CA GLY A 287 2.50 -17.34 8.26
C GLY A 287 1.37 -18.04 9.01
N GLU A 288 1.73 -19.14 9.66
CA GLU A 288 0.79 -19.99 10.40
C GLU A 288 0.40 -19.37 11.75
N ASP A 289 1.27 -18.52 12.29
CA ASP A 289 1.10 -17.78 13.53
C ASP A 289 0.80 -16.30 13.23
N LEU A 290 -0.39 -15.84 13.62
CA LEU A 290 -0.77 -14.42 13.49
C LEU A 290 -0.34 -13.56 14.68
N ASP A 291 0.18 -14.15 15.76
CA ASP A 291 0.88 -13.43 16.81
C ASP A 291 2.31 -13.06 16.37
N ASN A 292 2.92 -13.85 15.47
CA ASN A 292 4.19 -13.52 14.81
C ASN A 292 4.13 -13.65 13.26
N PRO A 293 3.30 -12.84 12.57
CA PRO A 293 3.13 -12.95 11.13
C PRO A 293 4.26 -12.24 10.38
N VAL A 294 4.54 -12.76 9.19
CA VAL A 294 5.33 -12.05 8.19
C VAL A 294 4.45 -11.03 7.50
N ILE A 295 4.99 -9.83 7.31
CA ILE A 295 4.29 -8.72 6.65
C ILE A 295 4.81 -8.51 5.23
N TYR A 296 3.90 -8.53 4.27
CA TYR A 296 4.15 -8.24 2.87
C TYR A 296 3.48 -6.94 2.46
N MET A 297 4.23 -6.08 1.77
CA MET A 297 3.77 -4.79 1.27
C MET A 297 3.87 -4.77 -0.25
N MET A 298 2.75 -4.58 -0.93
CA MET A 298 2.66 -4.61 -2.38
C MET A 298 2.04 -3.33 -2.92
N PRO A 299 2.81 -2.47 -3.61
CA PRO A 299 2.24 -1.34 -4.33
C PRO A 299 1.45 -1.84 -5.55
N VAL A 300 0.19 -1.45 -5.65
CA VAL A 300 -0.71 -1.81 -6.75
C VAL A 300 -1.26 -0.52 -7.38
N ASN A 301 -0.92 -0.31 -8.65
CA ASN A 301 -1.42 0.77 -9.50
C ASN A 301 -2.09 0.19 -10.76
N CYS A 302 -2.54 1.05 -11.68
CA CYS A 302 -2.95 0.58 -12.99
C CYS A 302 -1.78 -0.06 -13.74
N MET A 303 -1.95 -1.34 -14.10
CA MET A 303 -0.93 -2.14 -14.76
C MET A 303 -0.69 -1.79 -16.24
N GLN A 304 -1.48 -0.87 -16.81
CA GLN A 304 -1.53 -0.57 -18.26
C GLN A 304 -1.54 -1.85 -19.11
N CYS A 305 -2.53 -2.73 -18.84
CA CYS A 305 -2.74 -3.98 -19.55
C CYS A 305 -2.88 -3.78 -21.05
N GLU A 306 -2.08 -4.45 -21.88
CA GLU A 306 -2.23 -4.37 -23.34
C GLU A 306 -3.57 -4.98 -23.79
N LYS A 307 -3.99 -6.06 -23.14
CA LYS A 307 -5.35 -6.61 -23.30
C LYS A 307 -6.22 -6.11 -22.16
N ALA A 308 -6.54 -4.82 -22.21
CA ALA A 308 -7.28 -4.16 -21.14
C ALA A 308 -8.78 -4.53 -21.14
N PRO A 309 -9.26 -5.33 -20.15
CA PRO A 309 -10.70 -5.63 -20.04
C PRO A 309 -11.52 -4.37 -19.71
N CYS A 310 -10.89 -3.37 -19.11
CA CYS A 310 -11.54 -2.12 -18.76
C CYS A 310 -11.82 -1.20 -19.96
N GLU A 311 -11.21 -1.43 -21.13
CA GLU A 311 -11.46 -0.64 -22.35
C GLU A 311 -12.68 -1.10 -23.10
N VAL A 312 -12.77 -2.39 -23.37
CA VAL A 312 -13.83 -3.00 -24.19
C VAL A 312 -15.24 -2.81 -23.60
N VAL A 313 -15.34 -2.50 -22.30
CA VAL A 313 -16.61 -2.26 -21.60
C VAL A 313 -17.02 -0.80 -21.54
N CYS A 314 -16.22 0.13 -22.08
CA CYS A 314 -16.55 1.55 -22.06
C CYS A 314 -17.46 1.92 -23.25
N PRO A 315 -18.75 2.24 -23.05
CA PRO A 315 -19.68 2.46 -24.16
C PRO A 315 -19.40 3.74 -24.96
N VAL A 316 -18.59 4.65 -24.42
CA VAL A 316 -18.29 5.96 -25.02
C VAL A 316 -16.83 6.10 -25.43
N ALA A 317 -16.04 5.02 -25.37
CA ALA A 317 -14.61 5.01 -25.67
C ALA A 317 -13.81 6.08 -24.88
N ALA A 318 -14.15 6.28 -23.61
CA ALA A 318 -13.39 7.17 -22.71
C ALA A 318 -12.08 6.54 -22.22
N THR A 319 -11.83 5.28 -22.54
CA THR A 319 -10.58 4.60 -22.24
C THR A 319 -10.14 3.80 -23.45
N VAL A 320 -8.92 4.08 -23.93
CA VAL A 320 -8.36 3.54 -25.17
C VAL A 320 -6.84 3.43 -25.05
N HIS A 321 -6.22 2.48 -25.75
CA HIS A 321 -4.77 2.47 -25.88
C HIS A 321 -4.28 3.56 -26.84
N ASP A 322 -3.09 4.10 -26.57
CA ASP A 322 -2.35 4.87 -27.55
C ASP A 322 -1.29 4.05 -28.29
N TYR A 323 -0.61 4.72 -29.22
CA TYR A 323 0.42 4.13 -30.03
C TYR A 323 1.65 3.69 -29.22
N GLU A 324 1.84 4.15 -27.98
CA GLU A 324 2.95 3.78 -27.08
C GLU A 324 2.55 2.64 -26.13
N GLY A 325 1.29 2.19 -26.21
CA GLY A 325 0.69 1.12 -25.42
C GLY A 325 0.29 1.54 -24.01
N LEU A 326 0.11 2.85 -23.77
CA LEU A 326 -0.51 3.33 -22.54
C LEU A 326 -2.03 3.21 -22.65
N ASN A 327 -2.66 2.73 -21.58
CA ASN A 327 -4.10 2.82 -21.46
C ASN A 327 -4.45 4.27 -21.11
N ASN A 328 -5.11 5.00 -21.98
CA ASN A 328 -5.43 6.41 -21.77
C ASN A 328 -6.84 6.58 -21.24
N MET A 329 -6.97 7.17 -20.04
CA MET A 329 -8.26 7.55 -19.47
C MET A 329 -8.55 9.00 -19.84
N VAL A 330 -9.50 9.19 -20.75
CA VAL A 330 -9.92 10.50 -21.24
C VAL A 330 -11.05 11.01 -20.37
N TYR A 331 -10.71 11.84 -19.37
CA TYR A 331 -11.61 12.25 -18.30
C TYR A 331 -12.90 12.92 -18.80
N ASN A 332 -12.80 13.83 -19.78
CA ASN A 332 -13.93 14.59 -20.32
C ASN A 332 -14.91 13.74 -21.15
N ARG A 333 -14.49 12.56 -21.63
CA ARG A 333 -15.35 11.64 -22.39
C ARG A 333 -16.13 10.70 -21.48
N CYS A 334 -15.73 10.56 -20.22
CA CYS A 334 -16.35 9.64 -19.28
C CYS A 334 -17.76 10.10 -18.90
N VAL A 335 -18.76 9.25 -19.13
CA VAL A 335 -20.17 9.50 -18.74
C VAL A 335 -20.56 8.80 -17.43
N GLY A 336 -19.59 8.23 -16.71
CA GLY A 336 -19.79 7.73 -15.34
C GLY A 336 -20.53 6.40 -15.16
N THR A 337 -20.53 5.52 -16.18
CA THR A 337 -21.16 4.18 -16.08
C THR A 337 -20.51 3.25 -15.06
N LYS A 338 -19.22 3.49 -14.73
CA LYS A 338 -18.39 2.72 -13.78
C LYS A 338 -18.05 1.27 -14.16
N TYR A 339 -18.53 0.76 -15.29
CA TYR A 339 -18.29 -0.64 -15.70
C TYR A 339 -16.78 -0.95 -15.87
N CYS A 340 -15.99 0.02 -16.32
CA CYS A 340 -14.54 -0.14 -16.44
C CYS A 340 -13.83 -0.47 -15.10
N SER A 341 -14.40 -0.10 -13.95
CA SER A 341 -13.90 -0.51 -12.64
C SER A 341 -14.25 -1.97 -12.33
N ASN A 342 -15.50 -2.38 -12.58
CA ASN A 342 -15.95 -3.75 -12.33
C ASN A 342 -15.12 -4.76 -13.12
N ASN A 343 -14.85 -4.47 -14.41
CA ASN A 343 -14.09 -5.38 -15.28
C ASN A 343 -12.57 -5.31 -15.07
N CYS A 344 -12.08 -4.31 -14.32
CA CYS A 344 -10.66 -4.26 -13.96
C CYS A 344 -10.38 -5.29 -12.86
N PRO A 345 -9.52 -6.31 -13.09
CA PRO A 345 -9.29 -7.35 -12.10
C PRO A 345 -8.58 -6.81 -10.84
N TYR A 346 -7.75 -5.77 -11.00
CA TYR A 346 -7.00 -5.16 -9.90
C TYR A 346 -7.80 -4.12 -9.09
N LYS A 347 -9.00 -3.75 -9.55
CA LYS A 347 -9.84 -2.69 -8.96
C LYS A 347 -9.02 -1.42 -8.66
N VAL A 348 -8.34 -0.88 -9.68
CA VAL A 348 -7.46 0.31 -9.61
C VAL A 348 -8.02 1.52 -10.38
N ARG A 349 -9.26 1.41 -10.86
CA ARG A 349 -10.03 2.54 -11.39
C ARG A 349 -10.78 3.17 -10.21
N ARG A 350 -10.66 4.48 -10.04
CA ARG A 350 -11.23 5.25 -8.92
C ARG A 350 -12.25 6.25 -9.43
N PHE A 351 -13.42 6.32 -8.82
CA PHE A 351 -14.54 7.08 -9.35
C PHE A 351 -14.85 8.30 -8.50
N ASN A 352 -14.96 9.47 -9.13
CA ASN A 352 -15.46 10.67 -8.46
C ASN A 352 -16.97 10.55 -8.22
N PHE A 353 -17.38 9.93 -7.12
CA PHE A 353 -18.80 9.78 -6.78
C PHE A 353 -19.48 11.14 -6.54
N LEU A 354 -18.76 12.04 -5.89
CA LEU A 354 -19.19 13.41 -5.59
C LEU A 354 -18.21 14.40 -6.22
N GLN A 355 -18.48 15.69 -6.02
CA GLN A 355 -17.52 16.73 -6.35
C GLN A 355 -16.46 16.77 -5.25
N TYR A 356 -15.36 16.03 -5.44
CA TYR A 356 -14.27 15.94 -4.45
C TYR A 356 -13.23 17.06 -4.59
N SER A 357 -12.99 17.55 -5.81
CA SER A 357 -12.04 18.64 -6.03
C SER A 357 -12.64 19.99 -5.60
N ASP A 358 -11.91 20.70 -4.75
CA ASP A 358 -12.18 22.09 -4.39
C ASP A 358 -11.49 23.02 -5.39
N THR A 359 -12.28 23.56 -6.31
CA THR A 359 -11.84 24.57 -7.29
C THR A 359 -12.35 25.96 -6.95
N THR A 360 -13.02 26.16 -5.81
CA THR A 360 -13.57 27.45 -5.39
C THR A 360 -12.63 28.19 -4.44
N THR A 361 -11.85 27.45 -3.65
CA THR A 361 -10.81 28.03 -2.80
C THR A 361 -9.59 28.45 -3.63
N GLU A 362 -9.36 29.76 -3.78
CA GLU A 362 -8.28 30.32 -4.62
C GLU A 362 -6.89 29.79 -4.26
N THR A 363 -6.58 29.62 -2.97
CA THR A 363 -5.27 29.15 -2.53
C THR A 363 -4.99 27.71 -2.94
N PHE A 364 -6.01 26.86 -3.07
CA PHE A 364 -5.83 25.47 -3.51
C PHE A 364 -5.56 25.35 -5.01
N LYS A 365 -5.97 26.33 -5.82
CA LYS A 365 -5.67 26.32 -7.26
C LYS A 365 -4.17 26.34 -7.54
N LEU A 366 -3.38 26.97 -6.67
CA LEU A 366 -1.93 27.02 -6.76
C LEU A 366 -1.24 25.67 -6.51
N ALA A 367 -1.92 24.74 -5.82
CA ALA A 367 -1.40 23.41 -5.56
C ALA A 367 -1.61 22.44 -6.73
N PHE A 368 -2.48 22.78 -7.68
CA PHE A 368 -2.75 21.91 -8.82
C PHE A 368 -1.63 21.97 -9.86
N ASN A 369 -1.21 20.80 -10.31
CA ASN A 369 -0.37 20.64 -11.48
C ASN A 369 -1.12 21.17 -12.73
N PRO A 370 -0.60 22.19 -13.43
CA PRO A 370 -1.27 22.78 -14.59
C PRO A 370 -1.34 21.82 -15.79
N ASP A 371 -0.49 20.80 -15.83
CA ASP A 371 -0.43 19.84 -16.94
C ASP A 371 -1.39 18.65 -16.77
N VAL A 372 -2.15 18.61 -15.66
CA VAL A 372 -3.09 17.54 -15.35
C VAL A 372 -4.49 18.10 -15.14
N THR A 373 -5.47 17.54 -15.84
CA THR A 373 -6.89 17.91 -15.66
C THR A 373 -7.30 17.77 -14.19
N VAL A 374 -7.94 18.79 -13.60
CA VAL A 374 -8.65 18.65 -12.32
C VAL A 374 -10.03 18.06 -12.62
N ARG A 375 -10.34 16.88 -12.07
CA ARG A 375 -11.55 16.15 -12.44
C ARG A 375 -12.76 16.66 -11.66
N VAL A 376 -13.91 16.54 -12.30
CA VAL A 376 -15.23 16.82 -11.71
C VAL A 376 -15.92 15.52 -11.29
N ARG A 377 -17.06 15.66 -10.59
CA ARG A 377 -17.94 14.54 -10.26
C ARG A 377 -18.31 13.71 -11.50
N GLY A 378 -18.54 12.41 -11.31
CA GLY A 378 -19.06 11.52 -12.35
C GLY A 378 -18.01 10.94 -13.29
N VAL A 379 -16.72 11.16 -13.02
CA VAL A 379 -15.61 10.75 -13.89
C VAL A 379 -14.73 9.69 -13.23
N MET A 380 -14.34 8.68 -14.01
CA MET A 380 -13.38 7.67 -13.59
C MET A 380 -11.94 8.15 -13.76
N GLU A 381 -11.09 7.73 -12.85
CA GLU A 381 -9.66 7.99 -12.81
C GLU A 381 -8.87 6.70 -12.67
N LYS A 382 -7.57 6.76 -12.96
CA LYS A 382 -6.61 5.68 -12.75
C LYS A 382 -5.19 6.24 -12.88
N CYS A 383 -4.21 5.48 -12.40
CA CYS A 383 -2.81 5.73 -12.76
C CYS A 383 -2.63 5.76 -14.29
N THR A 384 -1.98 6.80 -14.80
CA THR A 384 -1.69 7.04 -16.23
C THR A 384 -0.20 6.93 -16.54
N TYR A 385 0.59 6.34 -15.64
CA TYR A 385 2.07 6.42 -15.68
C TYR A 385 2.59 7.86 -15.77
N CYS A 386 1.87 8.82 -15.16
CA CYS A 386 2.20 10.24 -15.23
C CYS A 386 2.35 10.71 -16.68
N VAL A 387 1.33 10.47 -17.51
CA VAL A 387 1.30 10.79 -18.96
C VAL A 387 1.68 12.24 -19.29
N GLN A 388 1.45 13.17 -18.37
CA GLN A 388 1.89 14.55 -18.47
C GLN A 388 3.43 14.68 -18.53
N ARG A 389 4.16 13.89 -17.74
CA ARG A 389 5.63 13.82 -17.75
C ARG A 389 6.15 13.13 -19.00
N ILE A 390 5.50 12.02 -19.39
CA ILE A 390 5.79 11.31 -20.65
C ILE A 390 5.63 12.27 -21.83
N SER A 391 4.49 12.96 -21.90
CA SER A 391 4.18 13.88 -22.99
C SER A 391 5.15 15.07 -23.02
N GLY A 392 5.47 15.66 -21.87
CA GLY A 392 6.45 16.74 -21.76
C GLY A 392 7.82 16.35 -22.31
N ALA A 393 8.38 15.23 -21.84
CA ALA A 393 9.68 14.72 -22.29
C ALA A 393 9.67 14.36 -23.79
N ARG A 394 8.60 13.70 -24.25
CA ARG A 394 8.42 13.34 -25.66
C ARG A 394 8.34 14.56 -26.56
N ILE A 395 7.58 15.58 -26.18
CA ILE A 395 7.48 16.83 -26.95
C ILE A 395 8.84 17.54 -26.98
N ALA A 396 9.56 17.58 -25.87
CA ALA A 396 10.91 18.15 -25.82
C ALA A 396 11.88 17.40 -26.75
N ALA A 397 11.90 16.07 -26.71
CA ALA A 397 12.73 15.24 -27.58
C ALA A 397 12.39 15.42 -29.07
N LYS A 398 11.09 15.45 -29.41
CA LYS A 398 10.63 15.73 -30.79
C LYS A 398 11.08 17.10 -31.28
N ARG A 399 10.94 18.15 -30.44
CA ARG A 399 11.39 19.51 -30.81
C ARG A 399 12.89 19.56 -31.06
N ALA A 400 13.69 18.93 -30.20
CA ALA A 400 15.14 18.88 -30.34
C ALA A 400 15.56 18.15 -31.63
N ALA A 401 14.94 17.01 -31.95
CA ALA A 401 15.19 16.28 -33.19
C ALA A 401 14.87 17.12 -34.44
N VAL A 402 13.71 17.79 -34.45
CA VAL A 402 13.32 18.67 -35.57
C VAL A 402 14.32 19.82 -35.73
N GLN A 403 14.76 20.45 -34.64
CA GLN A 403 15.75 21.51 -34.67
C GLN A 403 17.12 21.03 -35.18
N ALA A 404 17.46 19.77 -34.92
CA ALA A 404 18.67 19.11 -35.41
C ALA A 404 18.54 18.55 -36.85
N GLY A 405 17.39 18.74 -37.52
CA GLY A 405 17.14 18.19 -38.86
C GLY A 405 16.97 16.67 -38.89
N GLN A 406 16.68 16.04 -37.74
CA GLN A 406 16.49 14.59 -37.60
C GLN A 406 15.01 14.20 -37.74
N SER A 407 14.75 13.08 -38.42
CA SER A 407 13.39 12.52 -38.59
C SER A 407 12.95 11.62 -37.43
N SER A 408 13.86 11.25 -36.54
CA SER A 408 13.62 10.40 -35.37
C SER A 408 14.18 11.05 -34.11
N TYR A 409 13.64 10.65 -32.95
CA TYR A 409 14.09 11.09 -31.64
C TYR A 409 14.21 9.88 -30.72
N VAL A 410 15.08 10.00 -29.71
CA VAL A 410 15.25 8.99 -28.66
C VAL A 410 15.01 9.67 -27.33
N ILE A 411 14.32 8.97 -26.42
CA ILE A 411 14.17 9.40 -25.04
C ILE A 411 15.09 8.50 -24.22
N SER A 412 16.11 9.09 -23.61
CA SER A 412 17.07 8.36 -22.79
C SER A 412 16.41 7.77 -21.54
N ASP A 413 16.91 6.64 -21.07
CA ASP A 413 16.50 6.08 -19.78
C ASP A 413 16.69 7.10 -18.65
N GLY A 414 15.71 7.17 -17.74
CA GLY A 414 15.69 8.17 -16.66
C GLY A 414 15.32 9.60 -17.07
N ALA A 415 15.17 9.91 -18.37
CA ALA A 415 14.67 11.23 -18.80
C ALA A 415 13.21 11.48 -18.39
N ILE A 416 12.45 10.41 -18.17
CA ILE A 416 11.11 10.44 -17.57
C ILE A 416 11.19 9.69 -16.25
N GLN A 417 10.91 10.40 -15.15
CA GLN A 417 10.67 9.78 -13.85
C GLN A 417 9.23 10.02 -13.44
N THR A 418 8.51 8.93 -13.20
CA THR A 418 7.14 9.03 -12.67
C THR A 418 7.16 9.54 -11.23
N ALA A 419 6.07 10.18 -10.77
CA ALA A 419 6.05 10.71 -9.41
C ALA A 419 6.24 9.63 -8.33
N CYS A 420 5.67 8.44 -8.54
CA CYS A 420 5.83 7.31 -7.62
C CYS A 420 7.26 6.74 -7.60
N GLU A 421 7.95 6.74 -8.73
CA GLU A 421 9.37 6.38 -8.82
C GLU A 421 10.27 7.42 -8.15
N GLN A 422 10.10 8.70 -8.50
CA GLN A 422 10.94 9.79 -7.98
C GLN A 422 10.83 9.93 -6.46
N ALA A 423 9.64 9.71 -5.91
CA ALA A 423 9.40 9.81 -4.47
C ALA A 423 9.77 8.54 -3.68
N CYS A 424 10.10 7.42 -4.35
CA CYS A 424 10.39 6.16 -3.67
C CYS A 424 11.80 6.19 -3.07
N PRO A 425 11.97 6.23 -1.74
CA PRO A 425 13.29 6.39 -1.13
C PRO A 425 14.20 5.17 -1.33
N THR A 426 13.62 4.00 -1.54
CA THR A 426 14.35 2.74 -1.74
C THR A 426 14.59 2.43 -3.21
N GLY A 427 14.11 3.26 -4.14
CA GLY A 427 14.20 3.00 -5.58
C GLY A 427 13.46 1.73 -6.02
N ALA A 428 12.40 1.34 -5.30
CA ALA A 428 11.66 0.12 -5.56
C ALA A 428 10.84 0.16 -6.85
N ILE A 429 10.46 1.34 -7.35
CA ILE A 429 9.68 1.49 -8.58
C ILE A 429 10.62 2.00 -9.66
N VAL A 430 10.67 1.31 -10.80
CA VAL A 430 11.42 1.72 -12.00
C VAL A 430 10.46 1.82 -13.17
N PHE A 431 10.50 2.95 -13.87
CA PHE A 431 9.72 3.19 -15.07
C PHE A 431 10.65 3.49 -16.25
N GLY A 432 10.26 3.08 -17.46
CA GLY A 432 11.04 3.38 -18.65
C GLY A 432 10.49 2.72 -19.91
N ASP A 433 11.28 2.79 -20.97
CA ASP A 433 10.98 2.15 -22.24
C ASP A 433 11.40 0.68 -22.22
N ILE A 434 10.44 -0.24 -22.38
CA ILE A 434 10.70 -1.70 -22.39
C ILE A 434 11.31 -2.17 -23.70
N ASN A 435 11.22 -1.37 -24.77
CA ASN A 435 11.84 -1.68 -26.06
C ASN A 435 13.32 -1.29 -26.11
N ASP A 436 13.79 -0.43 -25.19
CA ASP A 436 15.22 -0.15 -25.03
C ASP A 436 15.84 -1.24 -24.14
N PRO A 437 16.65 -2.17 -24.68
CA PRO A 437 17.26 -3.24 -23.89
C PRO A 437 18.26 -2.73 -22.85
N ASN A 438 18.74 -1.49 -22.99
CA ASN A 438 19.66 -0.88 -22.04
C ASN A 438 18.95 -0.21 -20.87
N SER A 439 17.64 0.02 -20.96
CA SER A 439 16.86 0.67 -19.92
C SER A 439 16.84 -0.17 -18.65
N ARG A 440 16.76 0.49 -17.50
CA ARG A 440 16.65 -0.18 -16.21
C ARG A 440 15.41 -1.09 -16.13
N VAL A 441 14.28 -0.66 -16.69
CA VAL A 441 13.05 -1.44 -16.66
C VAL A 441 13.15 -2.70 -17.51
N ALA A 442 13.78 -2.64 -18.69
CA ALA A 442 13.97 -3.83 -19.54
C ALA A 442 14.86 -4.87 -18.84
N LYS A 443 15.94 -4.43 -18.20
CA LYS A 443 16.82 -5.30 -17.38
C LYS A 443 16.06 -5.95 -16.24
N TRP A 444 15.25 -5.19 -15.49
CA TRP A 444 14.43 -5.76 -14.41
C TRP A 444 13.33 -6.70 -14.90
N LYS A 445 12.77 -6.48 -16.08
CA LYS A 445 11.81 -7.41 -16.69
C LYS A 445 12.46 -8.72 -17.15
N ALA A 446 13.75 -8.69 -17.47
CA ALA A 446 14.52 -9.88 -17.84
C ALA A 446 15.01 -10.72 -16.64
N GLU A 447 14.90 -10.19 -15.41
CA GLU A 447 15.26 -10.93 -14.19
C GLU A 447 14.44 -12.20 -14.03
N GLY A 448 15.08 -13.29 -13.54
CA GLY A 448 14.44 -14.60 -13.48
C GLY A 448 13.21 -14.68 -12.59
N HIS A 449 13.14 -13.82 -11.58
CA HIS A 449 12.04 -13.73 -10.60
C HIS A 449 11.05 -12.61 -10.92
N ASN A 450 11.08 -12.07 -12.15
CA ASN A 450 10.05 -11.16 -12.63
C ASN A 450 8.74 -11.91 -12.87
N TYR A 451 7.62 -11.35 -12.44
CA TYR A 451 6.30 -11.93 -12.67
C TYR A 451 5.22 -10.86 -12.88
N SER A 452 4.14 -11.27 -13.53
CA SER A 452 2.95 -10.46 -13.78
C SER A 452 1.87 -10.80 -12.77
N LEU A 453 1.31 -9.79 -12.10
CA LEU A 453 0.18 -10.00 -11.20
C LEU A 453 -1.04 -10.49 -12.00
N LEU A 454 -1.69 -11.57 -11.54
CA LEU A 454 -2.82 -12.22 -12.23
C LEU A 454 -2.52 -12.54 -13.70
N GLY A 455 -1.30 -12.99 -14.00
CA GLY A 455 -0.85 -13.30 -15.36
C GLY A 455 -1.78 -14.29 -16.08
N PHE A 456 -2.37 -15.24 -15.34
CA PHE A 456 -3.32 -16.25 -15.85
C PHE A 456 -4.54 -15.67 -16.58
N LEU A 457 -4.92 -14.41 -16.32
CA LEU A 457 -6.01 -13.74 -17.02
C LEU A 457 -5.64 -13.26 -18.43
N ASN A 458 -4.38 -13.39 -18.85
CA ASN A 458 -3.88 -12.93 -20.15
C ASN A 458 -4.17 -11.44 -20.44
N THR A 459 -4.15 -10.59 -19.40
CA THR A 459 -4.31 -9.13 -19.58
C THR A 459 -3.05 -8.44 -20.09
N LEU A 460 -1.92 -9.15 -20.14
CA LEU A 460 -0.60 -8.65 -20.56
C LEU A 460 -0.24 -7.32 -19.88
N PRO A 461 -0.07 -7.32 -18.54
CA PRO A 461 0.24 -6.11 -17.78
C PRO A 461 1.64 -5.57 -18.12
N ARG A 462 1.75 -4.24 -18.28
CA ARG A 462 3.03 -3.55 -18.47
C ARG A 462 3.73 -3.22 -17.16
N THR A 463 3.00 -3.15 -16.04
CA THR A 463 3.61 -3.24 -14.71
C THR A 463 3.89 -4.69 -14.37
N THR A 464 5.13 -5.02 -14.02
CA THR A 464 5.51 -6.33 -13.46
C THR A 464 6.19 -6.16 -12.10
N TYR A 465 6.41 -7.27 -11.40
CA TYR A 465 6.97 -7.30 -10.06
C TYR A 465 8.21 -8.17 -10.03
N LEU A 466 9.24 -7.74 -9.29
CA LEU A 466 10.29 -8.64 -8.83
C LEU A 466 9.84 -9.25 -7.52
N ALA A 467 9.76 -10.59 -7.47
CA ALA A 467 9.35 -11.31 -6.27
C ALA A 467 10.26 -11.04 -5.07
N ARG A 468 9.72 -11.16 -3.85
CA ARG A 468 10.50 -10.96 -2.64
C ARG A 468 11.38 -12.18 -2.39
N VAL A 469 12.65 -11.98 -2.10
CA VAL A 469 13.63 -13.00 -1.73
C VAL A 469 13.99 -12.77 -0.27
N ARG A 470 13.59 -13.69 0.60
CA ARG A 470 13.93 -13.69 2.02
C ARG A 470 15.28 -14.35 2.24
N ASN A 471 16.04 -13.82 3.18
CA ASN A 471 17.31 -14.40 3.62
C ASN A 471 17.21 -14.78 5.10
N PRO A 472 16.46 -15.83 5.45
CA PRO A 472 16.35 -16.30 6.84
C PRO A 472 17.71 -16.80 7.34
N SER A 473 17.94 -16.71 8.66
CA SER A 473 19.13 -17.27 9.30
C SER A 473 18.91 -18.76 9.53
N GLU A 474 19.87 -19.59 9.13
CA GLU A 474 19.82 -21.05 9.36
C GLU A 474 19.74 -21.41 10.86
N ASP A 475 20.24 -20.54 11.74
CA ASP A 475 20.22 -20.76 13.18
C ASP A 475 18.86 -20.47 13.82
N LEU A 476 18.02 -19.64 13.19
CA LEU A 476 16.67 -19.32 13.69
C LEU A 476 15.61 -20.31 13.20
N GLU A 477 15.74 -20.83 11.97
CA GLU A 477 14.81 -21.84 11.44
C GLU A 477 14.88 -23.17 12.20
N LYS A 478 16.04 -23.52 12.78
CA LYS A 478 16.21 -24.76 13.56
C LYS A 478 15.55 -24.72 14.94
N VAL A 479 15.21 -23.53 15.45
CA VAL A 479 14.65 -23.35 16.81
C VAL A 479 13.12 -23.39 16.80
N GLU A 480 12.49 -23.15 15.64
CA GLU A 480 11.03 -23.18 15.44
C GLU A 480 10.50 -24.54 14.93
N GLY A 481 11.39 -25.53 14.68
CA GLY A 481 11.07 -26.84 14.10
C GLY A 481 10.86 -27.97 15.10
#